data_AF-A0A849G3N8-F1
#
_entry.id   AF-A0A849G3N8-F1
#
_cell.length_a   1.000
_cell.length_b   1.000
_cell.length_c   1.000
_cell.angle_alpha   90.00
_cell.angle_beta   90.00
_cell.angle_gamma   90.00
#
_symmetry.space_group_name_H-M   'P 1'
#
loop_
_entity.id
_entity.type
_entity.pdbx_description
1 polymer ?
#
loop_
_entity_poly.entity_id
_entity_poly.type
_entity_poly.pdbx_seq_one_letter_code
_entity_poly.pdbx_strand_id
1 'polypeptide(L)'
;MSDKNNPAEPFKKALAEASKTLANDSELSVTYSVDPPGMSSEGIRLPQVTRRMTRDEVLLARGTADSYALRRKFHNDATFGRYAPQGQMARDIYEAMEWARCEAVGAQDMPGTASNIDHKIANEAERRGYAQIREASEAPLAVAAGYLVRHLASGRPMPKGAENVMELWRPFIEEQAGGTLDDLKDVLKDQSAFARFSRQVITDLGYGDQIGDDPDQEDPNEDEEAADDEQADEIENEDQQQQDGENEDASESSAEQSQEAQDDAAQAQISMDDMADMETGDEAELPDGQAEMEPPPPMPTSDADPNYTVYSG
;
A
#
# COMPACT_ATOMS: atom_id res chain seq x y z
N MET A 1 18.24 23.48 29.93
CA MET A 1 17.83 22.06 29.96
C MET A 1 17.65 21.67 28.50
N SER A 2 18.69 21.09 27.91
CA SER A 2 18.81 20.91 26.46
C SER A 2 18.10 19.63 26.04
N ASP A 3 17.33 19.72 24.96
CA ASP A 3 16.48 18.67 24.40
C ASP A 3 17.15 17.29 24.26
N LYS A 4 16.62 16.30 24.97
CA LYS A 4 16.71 14.87 24.59
C LYS A 4 15.76 14.62 23.39
N ASN A 5 15.96 15.31 22.26
CA ASN A 5 15.10 15.16 21.09
C ASN A 5 15.32 13.77 20.48
N ASN A 6 14.26 12.97 20.44
CA ASN A 6 14.22 11.69 19.73
C ASN A 6 14.54 11.95 18.25
N PRO A 7 15.66 11.45 17.70
CA PRO A 7 16.07 11.75 16.32
C PRO A 7 15.07 11.23 15.28
N ALA A 8 14.21 10.27 15.65
CA ALA A 8 13.19 9.74 14.77
C ALA A 8 12.05 10.73 14.48
N GLU A 9 11.74 11.68 15.38
CA GLU A 9 10.62 12.61 15.19
C GLU A 9 10.86 13.60 14.04
N PRO A 10 12.02 14.29 13.94
CA PRO A 10 12.34 15.11 12.78
C PRO A 10 12.33 14.31 11.47
N PHE A 11 12.84 13.07 11.49
CA PHE A 11 12.83 12.19 10.32
C PHE A 11 11.41 11.84 9.88
N LYS A 12 10.54 11.41 10.80
CA LYS A 12 9.14 11.09 10.51
C LYS A 12 8.41 12.32 9.94
N LYS A 13 8.60 13.48 10.55
CA LYS A 13 8.02 14.72 10.03
C LYS A 13 8.49 15.03 8.61
N ALA A 14 9.80 14.94 8.35
CA ALA A 14 10.36 15.18 7.02
C ALA A 14 9.85 14.17 5.99
N LEU A 15 9.78 12.89 6.35
CA LEU A 15 9.27 11.84 5.49
C LEU A 15 7.80 12.07 5.15
N ALA A 16 6.96 12.43 6.13
CA ALA A 16 5.55 12.74 5.91
C ALA A 16 5.35 13.91 4.92
N GLU A 17 6.07 15.01 5.09
CA GLU A 17 5.99 16.17 4.18
C GLU A 17 6.52 15.84 2.78
N ALA A 18 7.58 15.04 2.69
CA ALA A 18 8.07 14.53 1.42
C ALA A 18 7.04 13.63 0.73
N SER A 19 6.35 12.75 1.46
CA SER A 19 5.29 11.89 0.92
C SER A 19 4.11 12.68 0.38
N LYS A 20 3.64 13.69 1.11
CA LYS A 20 2.58 14.61 0.65
C LYS A 20 2.96 15.30 -0.67
N THR A 21 4.18 15.82 -0.71
CA THR A 21 4.71 16.49 -1.91
C THR A 21 4.83 15.52 -3.08
N LEU A 22 5.36 14.32 -2.83
CA LEU A 22 5.52 13.27 -3.82
C LEU A 22 4.17 12.76 -4.36
N ALA A 23 3.16 12.65 -3.49
CA ALA A 23 1.80 12.27 -3.83
C ALA A 23 1.01 13.37 -4.56
N ASN A 24 1.52 14.61 -4.56
CA ASN A 24 0.79 15.81 -4.98
C ASN A 24 -0.54 15.99 -4.20
N ASP A 25 -0.50 15.72 -2.89
CA ASP A 25 -1.65 15.81 -1.99
C ASP A 25 -1.20 16.40 -0.65
N SER A 26 -1.53 17.66 -0.39
CA SER A 26 -1.16 18.36 0.85
C SER A 26 -1.93 17.88 2.08
N GLU A 27 -3.12 17.33 1.87
CA GLU A 27 -4.03 16.88 2.92
C GLU A 27 -3.82 15.40 3.26
N LEU A 28 -2.94 14.70 2.53
CA LEU A 28 -2.62 13.29 2.77
C LEU A 28 -2.17 13.08 4.23
N SER A 29 -2.96 12.31 4.97
CA SER A 29 -2.64 11.93 6.34
C SER A 29 -1.53 10.88 6.35
N VAL A 30 -0.44 11.13 7.07
CA VAL A 30 0.67 10.18 7.22
C VAL A 30 0.78 9.77 8.68
N THR A 31 0.61 8.48 8.93
CA THR A 31 0.69 7.90 10.28
C THR A 31 1.79 6.85 10.34
N TYR A 32 2.32 6.60 11.54
CA TYR A 32 3.33 5.56 11.77
C TYR A 32 2.80 4.53 12.76
N SER A 33 2.85 3.24 12.40
CA SER A 33 2.38 2.14 13.26
C SER A 33 3.31 0.94 13.21
N VAL A 34 3.20 0.09 14.24
CA VAL A 34 3.79 -1.26 14.26
C VAL A 34 2.97 -2.27 13.46
N ASP A 35 1.69 -1.95 13.20
CA ASP A 35 0.81 -2.76 12.35
C ASP A 35 1.33 -2.81 10.91
N PRO A 36 0.87 -3.80 10.09
CA PRO A 36 1.18 -3.83 8.67
C PRO A 36 0.90 -2.48 8.00
N PRO A 37 1.81 -2.01 7.14
CA PRO A 37 1.62 -0.76 6.42
C PRO A 37 0.43 -0.89 5.46
N GLY A 38 -0.21 0.24 5.18
CA GLY A 38 -1.39 0.27 4.32
C GLY A 38 -1.69 1.66 3.81
N MET A 39 -2.56 1.73 2.81
CA MET A 39 -3.02 2.96 2.20
C MET A 39 -4.55 2.94 2.12
N SER A 40 -5.17 4.08 2.43
CA SER A 40 -6.60 4.32 2.25
C SER A 40 -6.81 5.59 1.41
N SER A 41 -8.08 5.91 1.12
CA SER A 41 -8.47 7.18 0.49
C SER A 41 -8.11 8.41 1.32
N GLU A 42 -7.98 8.28 2.64
CA GLU A 42 -7.71 9.38 3.57
C GLU A 42 -6.21 9.56 3.88
N GLY A 43 -5.41 8.48 3.78
CA GLY A 43 -4.04 8.54 4.23
C GLY A 43 -3.21 7.28 4.00
N ILE A 44 -1.96 7.36 4.43
CA ILE A 44 -1.00 6.26 4.42
C ILE A 44 -0.54 5.95 5.84
N ARG A 45 -0.42 4.65 6.12
CA ARG A 45 0.16 4.11 7.35
C ARG A 45 1.52 3.53 7.02
N LEU A 46 2.56 4.17 7.56
CA LEU A 46 3.95 3.80 7.36
C LEU A 46 4.48 2.93 8.50
N PRO A 47 5.51 2.11 8.24
CA PRO A 47 6.20 1.35 9.29
C PRO A 47 6.80 2.27 10.35
N GLN A 48 6.69 1.85 11.61
CA GLN A 48 7.27 2.59 12.73
C GLN A 48 8.81 2.64 12.62
N VAL A 49 9.36 3.85 12.79
CA VAL A 49 10.81 4.06 12.95
C VAL A 49 11.12 4.29 14.42
N THR A 50 12.02 3.48 14.98
CA THR A 50 12.40 3.56 16.39
C THR A 50 13.41 4.67 16.61
N ARG A 51 13.70 4.99 17.88
CA ARG A 51 14.74 5.97 18.23
C ARG A 51 16.13 5.57 17.74
N ARG A 52 16.36 4.27 17.47
CA ARG A 52 17.64 3.75 16.96
C ARG A 52 17.86 4.14 15.50
N MET A 53 16.78 4.36 14.74
CA MET A 53 16.81 4.71 13.32
C MET A 53 17.81 3.84 12.55
N THR A 54 17.68 2.53 12.67
CA THR A 54 18.58 1.64 11.94
C THR A 54 18.41 1.89 10.44
N ARG A 55 19.46 1.62 9.66
CA ARG A 55 19.42 1.82 8.20
C ARG A 55 18.22 1.09 7.58
N ASP A 56 17.94 -0.12 8.04
CA ASP A 56 16.83 -0.93 7.51
C ASP A 56 15.46 -0.35 7.88
N GLU A 57 15.28 0.16 9.10
CA GLU A 57 14.04 0.85 9.51
C GLU A 57 13.79 2.10 8.64
N VAL A 58 14.83 2.91 8.43
CA VAL A 58 14.74 4.14 7.64
C VAL A 58 14.43 3.83 6.18
N LEU A 59 15.13 2.86 5.58
CA LEU A 59 14.94 2.51 4.17
C LEU A 59 13.59 1.82 3.94
N LEU A 60 13.14 0.97 4.87
CA LEU A 60 11.81 0.37 4.80
C LEU A 60 10.73 1.45 4.86
N ALA A 61 10.81 2.38 5.82
CA ALA A 61 9.84 3.47 5.93
C ALA A 61 9.83 4.36 4.68
N ARG A 62 11.00 4.72 4.14
CA ARG A 62 11.12 5.50 2.89
C ARG A 62 10.56 4.75 1.69
N GLY A 63 10.90 3.48 1.53
CA GLY A 63 10.43 2.65 0.42
C GLY A 63 8.91 2.47 0.42
N THR A 64 8.32 2.21 1.59
CA THR A 64 6.87 2.16 1.74
C THR A 64 6.21 3.50 1.44
N ALA A 65 6.80 4.59 1.93
CA ALA A 65 6.28 5.94 1.72
C ALA A 65 6.31 6.35 0.24
N ASP A 66 7.44 6.13 -0.44
CA ASP A 66 7.58 6.41 -1.87
C ASP A 66 6.59 5.56 -2.68
N SER A 67 6.50 4.26 -2.40
CA SER A 67 5.56 3.35 -3.06
C SER A 67 4.10 3.83 -2.98
N TYR A 68 3.63 4.19 -1.78
CA TYR A 68 2.26 4.69 -1.59
C TYR A 68 2.03 6.07 -2.18
N ALA A 69 2.99 6.99 -2.02
CA ALA A 69 2.87 8.33 -2.59
C ALA A 69 2.84 8.30 -4.13
N LEU A 70 3.68 7.46 -4.76
CA LEU A 70 3.67 7.27 -6.20
C LEU A 70 2.37 6.64 -6.69
N ARG A 71 1.82 5.65 -5.97
CA ARG A 71 0.49 5.12 -6.30
C ARG A 71 -0.56 6.21 -6.20
N ARG A 72 -0.60 6.98 -5.11
CA ARG A 72 -1.56 8.09 -4.96
C ARG A 72 -1.48 9.12 -6.08
N LYS A 73 -0.27 9.42 -6.56
CA LYS A 73 -0.05 10.40 -7.63
C LYS A 73 -0.45 9.90 -9.02
N PHE A 74 -0.11 8.65 -9.33
CA PHE A 74 -0.19 8.14 -10.70
C PHE A 74 -1.38 7.21 -10.94
N HIS A 75 -2.10 6.82 -9.90
CA HIS A 75 -3.28 5.96 -9.98
C HIS A 75 -4.57 6.78 -9.96
N ASN A 76 -5.42 6.55 -10.95
CA ASN A 76 -6.79 7.02 -11.00
C ASN A 76 -7.74 5.86 -10.66
N ASP A 77 -8.44 5.95 -9.52
CA ASP A 77 -9.34 4.89 -9.04
C ASP A 77 -10.51 4.63 -10.01
N ALA A 78 -11.04 5.68 -10.66
CA ALA A 78 -12.16 5.56 -11.58
C ALA A 78 -11.77 4.80 -12.86
N THR A 79 -10.63 5.16 -13.47
CA THR A 79 -10.07 4.42 -14.61
C THR A 79 -9.74 3.00 -14.22
N PHE A 80 -9.10 2.78 -13.07
CA PHE A 80 -8.76 1.43 -12.62
C PHE A 80 -10.03 0.57 -12.44
N GLY A 81 -11.04 1.12 -11.77
CA GLY A 81 -12.31 0.46 -11.51
C GLY A 81 -13.08 0.11 -12.78
N ARG A 82 -13.08 0.99 -13.79
CA ARG A 82 -13.75 0.75 -15.08
C ARG A 82 -13.22 -0.49 -15.80
N TYR A 83 -11.91 -0.74 -15.75
CA TYR A 83 -11.27 -1.87 -16.43
C TYR A 83 -11.03 -3.09 -15.52
N ALA A 84 -11.40 -3.00 -14.24
CA ALA A 84 -11.09 -4.01 -13.24
C ALA A 84 -11.69 -5.38 -13.62
N PRO A 85 -10.88 -6.46 -13.63
CA PRO A 85 -11.39 -7.81 -13.85
C PRO A 85 -12.42 -8.24 -12.80
N GLN A 86 -13.32 -9.13 -13.20
CA GLN A 86 -14.37 -9.69 -12.34
C GLN A 86 -13.85 -10.86 -11.48
N GLY A 87 -12.98 -11.72 -12.03
CA GLY A 87 -12.42 -12.87 -11.34
C GLY A 87 -11.22 -12.50 -10.47
N GLN A 88 -11.08 -13.16 -9.32
CA GLN A 88 -10.09 -12.81 -8.31
C GLN A 88 -8.65 -12.92 -8.81
N MET A 89 -8.29 -13.99 -9.54
CA MET A 89 -6.91 -14.17 -10.01
C MET A 89 -6.55 -13.09 -11.03
N ALA A 90 -7.42 -12.82 -12.00
CA ALA A 90 -7.22 -11.74 -12.96
C ALA A 90 -7.08 -10.38 -12.25
N ARG A 91 -7.91 -10.12 -11.23
CA ARG A 91 -7.87 -8.88 -10.46
C ARG A 91 -6.58 -8.71 -9.67
N ASP A 92 -6.07 -9.79 -9.07
CA ASP A 92 -4.80 -9.78 -8.34
C ASP A 92 -3.62 -9.46 -9.28
N ILE A 93 -3.58 -10.07 -10.47
CA ILE A 93 -2.55 -9.78 -11.49
C ILE A 93 -2.67 -8.32 -11.95
N TYR A 94 -3.90 -7.86 -12.24
CA TYR A 94 -4.17 -6.48 -12.66
C TYR A 94 -3.69 -5.46 -11.63
N GLU A 95 -4.01 -5.66 -10.35
CA GLU A 95 -3.59 -4.78 -9.28
C GLU A 95 -2.06 -4.78 -9.08
N ALA A 96 -1.43 -5.95 -9.15
CA ALA A 96 0.02 -6.05 -9.00
C ALA A 96 0.77 -5.33 -10.14
N MET A 97 0.30 -5.46 -11.37
CA MET A 97 0.86 -4.77 -12.53
C MET A 97 0.64 -3.26 -12.46
N GLU A 98 -0.54 -2.81 -12.04
CA GLU A 98 -0.83 -1.38 -11.86
C GLU A 98 0.02 -0.76 -10.75
N TRP A 99 0.25 -1.49 -9.66
CA TRP A 99 1.16 -1.07 -8.61
C TRP A 99 2.57 -0.86 -9.18
N ALA A 100 3.07 -1.84 -9.93
CA ALA A 100 4.38 -1.76 -10.57
C ALA A 100 4.48 -0.61 -11.57
N ARG A 101 3.42 -0.32 -12.34
CA ARG A 101 3.35 0.83 -13.26
C ARG A 101 3.52 2.14 -12.51
N CYS A 102 2.74 2.37 -11.45
CA CYS A 102 2.80 3.63 -10.69
C CYS A 102 4.22 3.89 -10.16
N GLU A 103 4.86 2.85 -9.62
CA GLU A 103 6.23 2.94 -9.13
C GLU A 103 7.23 3.19 -10.27
N ALA A 104 7.07 2.51 -11.41
CA ALA A 104 7.96 2.67 -12.55
C ALA A 104 7.86 4.07 -13.18
N VAL A 105 6.65 4.60 -13.35
CA VAL A 105 6.42 5.96 -13.86
C VAL A 105 7.05 6.99 -12.91
N GLY A 106 6.82 6.86 -11.60
CA GLY A 106 7.43 7.76 -10.62
C GLY A 106 8.95 7.69 -10.59
N ALA A 107 9.52 6.49 -10.75
CA ALA A 107 10.95 6.29 -10.79
C ALA A 107 11.64 6.90 -12.01
N GLN A 108 10.93 7.13 -13.13
CA GLN A 108 11.50 7.80 -14.31
C GLN A 108 11.89 9.25 -14.00
N ASP A 109 11.03 9.96 -13.26
CA ASP A 109 11.27 11.36 -12.89
C ASP A 109 12.09 11.47 -11.59
N MET A 110 11.98 10.49 -10.70
CA MET A 110 12.58 10.52 -9.37
C MET A 110 13.33 9.20 -9.08
N PRO A 111 14.52 8.99 -9.67
CA PRO A 111 15.23 7.70 -9.62
C PRO A 111 15.61 7.26 -8.21
N GLY A 112 15.72 8.19 -7.25
CA GLY A 112 15.94 7.87 -5.83
C GLY A 112 14.81 7.03 -5.21
N THR A 113 13.58 7.17 -5.69
CA THR A 113 12.43 6.36 -5.23
C THR A 113 12.59 4.90 -5.61
N ALA A 114 13.20 4.60 -6.76
CA ALA A 114 13.42 3.22 -7.20
C ALA A 114 14.24 2.45 -6.17
N SER A 115 15.36 3.03 -5.71
CA SER A 115 16.22 2.40 -4.70
C SER A 115 15.51 2.19 -3.36
N ASN A 116 14.67 3.14 -2.93
CA ASN A 116 13.93 3.00 -1.67
C ASN A 116 12.89 1.88 -1.80
N ILE A 117 12.18 1.81 -2.92
CA ILE A 117 11.19 0.76 -3.19
C ILE A 117 11.86 -0.61 -3.34
N ASP A 118 13.07 -0.69 -3.89
CA ASP A 118 13.85 -1.93 -3.94
C ASP A 118 14.13 -2.46 -2.52
N HIS A 119 14.37 -1.58 -1.53
CA HIS A 119 14.50 -1.97 -0.12
C HIS A 119 13.18 -2.47 0.49
N LYS A 120 12.04 -1.83 0.15
CA LYS A 120 10.71 -2.31 0.55
C LYS A 120 10.47 -3.73 0.02
N ILE A 121 10.67 -3.93 -1.29
CA ILE A 121 10.47 -5.22 -1.97
C ILE A 121 11.41 -6.28 -1.39
N ALA A 122 12.67 -5.94 -1.13
CA ALA A 122 13.63 -6.86 -0.51
C ALA A 122 13.13 -7.33 0.87
N ASN A 123 12.62 -6.43 1.71
CA ASN A 123 12.10 -6.78 3.03
C ASN A 123 10.85 -7.67 2.94
N GLU A 124 9.94 -7.37 2.02
CA GLU A 124 8.73 -8.18 1.79
C GLU A 124 9.09 -9.59 1.29
N ALA A 125 10.02 -9.69 0.33
CA ALA A 125 10.48 -10.96 -0.20
C ALA A 125 11.24 -11.80 0.84
N GLU A 126 12.02 -11.17 1.71
CA GLU A 126 12.69 -11.83 2.84
C GLU A 126 11.69 -12.41 3.83
N ARG A 127 10.69 -11.61 4.26
CA ARG A 127 9.63 -12.05 5.18
C ARG A 127 8.83 -13.23 4.64
N ARG A 128 8.67 -13.33 3.32
CA ARG A 128 7.97 -14.43 2.65
C ARG A 128 8.87 -15.62 2.32
N GLY A 129 10.18 -15.55 2.61
CA GLY A 129 11.11 -16.65 2.34
C GLY A 129 11.35 -16.89 0.84
N TYR A 130 11.05 -15.92 -0.02
CA TYR A 130 11.10 -16.07 -1.48
C TYR A 130 12.50 -16.35 -2.05
N ALA A 131 13.56 -16.10 -1.28
CA ALA A 131 14.90 -16.49 -1.68
C ALA A 131 15.17 -18.01 -1.63
N GLN A 132 14.29 -18.79 -1.00
CA GLN A 132 14.50 -20.23 -0.76
C GLN A 132 13.56 -21.14 -1.58
N ILE A 133 12.51 -20.58 -2.19
CA ILE A 133 11.58 -21.34 -3.03
C ILE A 133 12.27 -21.83 -4.31
N ARG A 134 11.79 -22.95 -4.85
CA ARG A 134 12.36 -23.62 -6.02
C ARG A 134 11.34 -23.90 -7.12
N GLU A 135 10.06 -23.85 -6.79
CA GLU A 135 8.97 -24.07 -7.73
C GLU A 135 8.12 -22.80 -7.88
N ALA A 136 7.63 -22.55 -9.09
CA ALA A 136 6.80 -21.38 -9.38
C ALA A 136 5.51 -21.37 -8.54
N SER A 137 4.92 -22.55 -8.29
CA SER A 137 3.72 -22.75 -7.46
C SER A 137 3.87 -22.28 -6.01
N GLU A 138 5.09 -22.11 -5.50
CA GLU A 138 5.35 -21.62 -4.13
C GLU A 138 5.21 -20.09 -4.00
N ALA A 139 5.03 -19.37 -5.11
CA ALA A 139 4.78 -17.94 -5.12
C ALA A 139 3.55 -17.57 -5.97
N PRO A 140 2.76 -16.56 -5.58
CA PRO A 140 1.61 -16.14 -6.37
C PRO A 140 2.04 -15.56 -7.74
N LEU A 141 1.36 -15.98 -8.81
CA LEU A 141 1.58 -15.47 -10.17
C LEU A 141 1.45 -13.94 -10.23
N ALA A 142 0.45 -13.36 -9.55
CA ALA A 142 0.25 -11.91 -9.50
C ALA A 142 1.49 -11.16 -9.00
N VAL A 143 2.16 -11.67 -7.96
CA VAL A 143 3.39 -11.07 -7.42
C VAL A 143 4.51 -11.13 -8.45
N ALA A 144 4.66 -12.27 -9.13
CA ALA A 144 5.66 -12.44 -10.18
C ALA A 144 5.41 -11.51 -11.38
N ALA A 145 4.15 -11.36 -11.80
CA ALA A 145 3.75 -10.44 -12.87
C ALA A 145 4.10 -8.98 -12.51
N GLY A 146 3.80 -8.54 -11.28
CA GLY A 146 4.19 -7.21 -10.80
C GLY A 146 5.71 -7.01 -10.79
N TYR A 147 6.49 -7.99 -10.33
CA TYR A 147 7.95 -7.94 -10.37
C TYR A 147 8.50 -7.87 -11.80
N LEU A 148 7.95 -8.67 -12.72
CA LEU A 148 8.36 -8.67 -14.12
C LEU A 148 8.08 -7.33 -14.79
N VAL A 149 6.87 -6.78 -14.61
CA VAL A 149 6.52 -5.45 -15.13
C VAL A 149 7.47 -4.38 -14.59
N ARG A 150 7.75 -4.38 -13.28
CA ARG A 150 8.70 -3.44 -12.67
C ARG A 150 10.10 -3.57 -13.28
N HIS A 151 10.59 -4.79 -13.44
CA HIS A 151 11.90 -5.08 -14.02
C HIS A 151 11.99 -4.59 -15.47
N LEU A 152 11.01 -4.91 -16.30
CA LEU A 152 10.98 -4.50 -17.72
C LEU A 152 10.81 -2.99 -17.88
N ALA A 153 9.98 -2.35 -17.06
CA ALA A 153 9.72 -0.93 -17.10
C ALA A 153 10.92 -0.09 -16.64
N SER A 154 11.62 -0.53 -15.60
CA SER A 154 12.76 0.19 -15.02
C SER A 154 14.12 -0.20 -15.61
N GLY A 155 14.23 -1.40 -16.19
CA GLY A 155 15.50 -1.98 -16.64
C GLY A 155 16.47 -2.32 -15.50
N ARG A 156 16.00 -2.30 -14.24
CA ARG A 156 16.82 -2.55 -13.05
C ARG A 156 16.70 -4.01 -12.60
N PRO A 157 17.77 -4.61 -12.05
CA PRO A 157 17.68 -5.93 -11.44
C PRO A 157 16.76 -5.88 -10.22
N MET A 158 16.01 -6.97 -9.99
CA MET A 158 15.15 -7.09 -8.82
C MET A 158 15.97 -7.52 -7.59
N PRO A 159 15.54 -7.19 -6.36
CA PRO A 159 16.17 -7.73 -5.15
C PRO A 159 16.09 -9.26 -5.09
N LYS A 160 17.12 -9.92 -4.56
CA LYS A 160 17.34 -11.39 -4.59
C LYS A 160 16.08 -12.27 -4.46
N GLY A 161 15.25 -12.04 -3.44
CA GLY A 161 14.04 -12.87 -3.24
C GLY A 161 12.94 -12.61 -4.27
N ALA A 162 12.77 -11.35 -4.68
CA ALA A 162 11.84 -10.97 -5.73
C ALA A 162 12.32 -11.42 -7.12
N GLU A 163 13.63 -11.33 -7.36
CA GLU A 163 14.28 -11.88 -8.56
C GLU A 163 14.04 -13.38 -8.68
N ASN A 164 14.22 -14.15 -7.60
CA ASN A 164 13.96 -15.59 -7.62
C ASN A 164 12.51 -15.93 -8.02
N VAL A 165 11.53 -15.23 -7.43
CA VAL A 165 10.10 -15.40 -7.80
C VAL A 165 9.85 -15.06 -9.26
N MET A 166 10.40 -13.94 -9.72
CA MET A 166 10.26 -13.49 -11.10
C MET A 166 10.86 -14.51 -12.06
N GLU A 167 12.08 -14.99 -11.83
CA GLU A 167 12.76 -15.95 -12.70
C GLU A 167 12.09 -17.33 -12.75
N LEU A 168 11.44 -17.77 -11.66
CA LEU A 168 10.66 -19.02 -11.66
C LEU A 168 9.43 -18.95 -12.57
N TRP A 169 8.78 -17.79 -12.64
CA TRP A 169 7.58 -17.57 -13.46
C TRP A 169 7.87 -17.01 -14.86
N ARG A 170 9.03 -16.38 -15.05
CA ARG A 170 9.40 -15.70 -16.30
C ARG A 170 9.22 -16.59 -17.54
N PRO A 171 9.71 -17.86 -17.58
CA PRO A 171 9.56 -18.69 -18.77
C PRO A 171 8.10 -18.87 -19.19
N PHE A 172 7.20 -19.05 -18.23
CA PHE A 172 5.77 -19.17 -18.48
C PHE A 172 5.17 -17.84 -18.98
N ILE A 173 5.47 -16.72 -18.31
CA ILE A 173 4.92 -15.42 -18.69
C ILE A 173 5.43 -14.97 -20.07
N GLU A 174 6.71 -15.16 -20.38
CA GLU A 174 7.29 -14.80 -21.68
C GLU A 174 6.78 -15.71 -22.81
N GLU A 175 6.55 -16.99 -22.54
CA GLU A 175 5.95 -17.92 -23.52
C GLU A 175 4.51 -17.51 -23.87
N GLN A 176 3.71 -17.14 -22.88
CA GLN A 176 2.30 -16.83 -23.07
C GLN A 176 2.06 -15.40 -23.56
N ALA A 177 2.72 -14.41 -22.94
CA ALA A 177 2.41 -12.99 -23.09
C ALA A 177 3.61 -12.15 -23.59
N GLY A 178 4.71 -12.78 -24.01
CA GLY A 178 5.93 -12.07 -24.40
C GLY A 178 5.72 -11.01 -25.49
N GLY A 179 4.92 -11.31 -26.51
CA GLY A 179 4.61 -10.35 -27.58
C GLY A 179 3.85 -9.13 -27.09
N THR A 180 2.93 -9.30 -26.14
CA THR A 180 2.21 -8.19 -25.51
C THR A 180 3.16 -7.36 -24.63
N LEU A 181 4.06 -8.01 -23.87
CA LEU A 181 5.02 -7.34 -22.98
C LEU A 181 6.00 -6.41 -23.70
N ASP A 182 6.27 -6.62 -25.00
CA ASP A 182 7.14 -5.74 -25.80
C ASP A 182 6.61 -4.29 -25.86
N ASP A 183 5.28 -4.12 -25.80
CA ASP A 183 4.62 -2.81 -25.86
C ASP A 183 4.56 -2.10 -24.50
N LEU A 184 5.08 -2.72 -23.42
CA LEU A 184 4.95 -2.21 -22.04
C LEU A 184 5.39 -0.75 -21.92
N LYS A 185 6.54 -0.38 -22.49
CA LYS A 185 7.12 0.96 -22.33
C LYS A 185 6.27 2.05 -22.96
N ASP A 186 5.52 1.72 -24.01
CA ASP A 186 4.69 2.67 -24.74
C ASP A 186 3.41 3.01 -23.98
N VAL A 187 2.95 2.11 -23.10
CA VAL A 187 1.70 2.26 -22.34
C VAL A 187 1.86 2.75 -20.91
N LEU A 188 3.08 2.76 -20.33
CA LEU A 188 3.31 3.09 -18.90
C LEU A 188 2.67 4.43 -18.44
N LYS A 189 2.73 5.45 -19.29
CA LYS A 189 2.31 6.83 -18.95
C LYS A 189 0.81 7.07 -19.07
N ASP A 190 0.08 6.19 -19.74
CA ASP A 190 -1.37 6.27 -19.91
C ASP A 190 -2.02 5.10 -19.18
N GLN A 191 -2.70 5.38 -18.07
CA GLN A 191 -3.32 4.34 -17.26
C GLN A 191 -4.43 3.58 -18.00
N SER A 192 -5.16 4.22 -18.92
CA SER A 192 -6.21 3.53 -19.70
C SER A 192 -5.58 2.61 -20.74
N ALA A 193 -4.51 3.05 -21.40
CA ALA A 193 -3.74 2.20 -22.30
C ALA A 193 -3.11 1.01 -21.54
N PHE A 194 -2.52 1.27 -20.37
CA PHE A 194 -1.98 0.23 -19.51
C PHE A 194 -3.05 -0.75 -19.00
N ALA A 195 -4.27 -0.27 -18.77
CA ALA A 195 -5.37 -1.12 -18.33
C ALA A 195 -5.77 -2.14 -19.42
N ARG A 196 -5.86 -1.69 -20.68
CA ARG A 196 -6.08 -2.57 -21.84
C ARG A 196 -4.93 -3.56 -22.03
N PHE A 197 -3.69 -3.07 -21.97
CA PHE A 197 -2.49 -3.90 -21.99
C PHE A 197 -2.53 -4.98 -20.91
N SER A 198 -2.90 -4.61 -19.67
CA SER A 198 -2.98 -5.54 -18.56
C SER A 198 -4.05 -6.61 -18.77
N ARG A 199 -5.22 -6.23 -19.32
CA ARG A 199 -6.28 -7.17 -19.68
C ARG A 199 -5.82 -8.12 -20.80
N GLN A 200 -5.06 -7.63 -21.77
CA GLN A 200 -4.46 -8.49 -22.80
C GLN A 200 -3.46 -9.49 -22.18
N VAL A 201 -2.54 -9.03 -21.32
CA VAL A 201 -1.60 -9.92 -20.61
C VAL A 201 -2.34 -10.99 -19.81
N ILE A 202 -3.42 -10.62 -19.09
CA ILE A 202 -4.25 -11.59 -18.33
C ILE A 202 -4.91 -12.62 -19.26
N THR A 203 -5.37 -12.17 -20.44
CA THR A 203 -5.96 -13.06 -21.46
C THR A 203 -4.92 -14.05 -21.97
N ASP A 204 -3.73 -13.55 -22.31
CA ASP A 204 -2.62 -14.33 -22.83
C ASP A 204 -2.15 -15.38 -21.81
N LEU A 205 -2.13 -15.03 -20.52
CA LEU A 205 -1.85 -15.96 -19.42
C LEU A 205 -2.92 -17.05 -19.20
N GLY A 206 -4.02 -17.01 -19.96
CA GLY A 206 -5.09 -18.01 -19.90
C GLY A 206 -6.21 -17.69 -18.92
N TYR A 207 -6.31 -16.45 -18.44
CA TYR A 207 -7.35 -15.99 -17.50
C TYR A 207 -8.36 -15.02 -18.14
N GLY A 208 -8.54 -15.10 -19.46
CA GLY A 208 -9.46 -14.24 -20.19
C GLY A 208 -10.93 -14.37 -19.76
N ASP A 209 -11.32 -15.56 -19.29
CA ASP A 209 -12.65 -15.83 -18.74
C ASP A 209 -12.95 -15.04 -17.44
N GLN A 210 -11.93 -14.54 -16.76
CA GLN A 210 -12.05 -13.78 -15.52
C GLN A 210 -12.06 -12.26 -15.72
N ILE A 211 -11.94 -11.78 -16.94
CA ILE A 211 -11.83 -10.35 -17.23
C ILE A 211 -13.19 -9.64 -17.17
N GLY A 212 -14.25 -10.30 -17.65
CA GLY A 212 -15.57 -9.68 -17.84
C GLY A 212 -15.66 -8.85 -19.13
N ASP A 213 -16.73 -8.08 -19.26
CA ASP A 213 -17.03 -7.31 -20.47
C ASP A 213 -16.00 -6.20 -20.72
N ASP A 214 -15.80 -5.86 -22.00
CA ASP A 214 -14.91 -4.78 -22.42
C ASP A 214 -15.62 -3.43 -22.26
N PRO A 215 -15.18 -2.56 -21.34
CA PRO A 215 -15.86 -1.29 -21.08
C PRO A 215 -15.69 -0.26 -22.20
N ASP A 216 -14.91 -0.57 -23.25
CA ASP A 216 -14.77 0.26 -24.45
C ASP A 216 -15.59 -0.25 -25.65
N GLN A 217 -16.25 -1.41 -25.52
CA GLN A 217 -17.23 -1.81 -26.52
C GLN A 217 -18.51 -1.00 -26.32
N GLU A 218 -18.96 -0.34 -27.38
CA GLU A 218 -20.26 0.32 -27.41
C GLU A 218 -21.35 -0.74 -27.19
N ASP A 219 -22.20 -0.56 -26.17
CA ASP A 219 -23.37 -1.40 -25.97
C ASP A 219 -24.35 -1.11 -27.11
N PRO A 220 -24.70 -2.11 -27.95
CA PRO A 220 -25.66 -1.91 -29.03
C PRO A 220 -27.06 -1.45 -28.57
N ASN A 221 -27.34 -1.44 -27.27
CA ASN A 221 -28.66 -1.12 -26.69
C ASN A 221 -28.73 0.23 -25.95
N GLU A 222 -27.66 1.02 -25.88
CA GLU A 222 -27.67 2.31 -25.15
C GLU A 222 -28.45 3.44 -25.88
N ASP A 223 -28.87 3.24 -27.13
CA ASP A 223 -29.62 4.23 -27.92
C ASP A 223 -31.15 4.23 -27.69
N GLU A 224 -31.72 3.35 -26.85
CA GLU A 224 -33.18 3.25 -26.66
C GLU A 224 -33.76 3.92 -25.41
N GLU A 225 -32.97 4.41 -24.45
CA GLU A 225 -33.50 4.98 -23.19
C GLU A 225 -33.40 6.52 -23.03
N ALA A 226 -32.96 7.27 -24.05
CA ALA A 226 -32.80 8.73 -23.95
C ALA A 226 -33.89 9.55 -24.66
N ALA A 227 -35.11 9.03 -24.78
CA ALA A 227 -36.22 9.73 -25.46
C ALA A 227 -37.61 9.46 -24.85
N ASP A 228 -37.79 9.67 -23.54
CA ASP A 228 -39.15 9.88 -22.99
C ASP A 228 -39.11 10.68 -21.67
N ASP A 229 -38.91 12.00 -21.76
CA ASP A 229 -39.21 12.88 -20.62
C ASP A 229 -39.64 14.29 -21.10
N GLU A 230 -40.75 14.35 -21.84
CA GLU A 230 -41.51 15.59 -22.06
C GLU A 230 -43.02 15.30 -22.03
N GLN A 231 -43.62 15.15 -20.84
CA GLN A 231 -44.95 15.67 -20.48
C GLN A 231 -45.48 15.09 -19.15
N ALA A 232 -45.64 15.93 -18.13
CA ALA A 232 -46.94 16.13 -17.45
C ALA A 232 -46.83 17.19 -16.34
N ASP A 233 -47.59 18.27 -16.53
CA ASP A 233 -47.88 19.33 -15.57
C ASP A 233 -48.68 18.85 -14.34
N GLU A 234 -48.40 19.51 -13.22
CA GLU A 234 -49.28 19.97 -12.12
C GLU A 234 -50.54 19.16 -11.73
N ILE A 235 -50.58 18.66 -10.48
CA ILE A 235 -51.74 18.78 -9.59
C ILE A 235 -51.27 19.00 -8.12
N GLU A 236 -51.74 20.11 -7.52
CA GLU A 236 -51.61 20.49 -6.10
C GLU A 236 -52.59 19.75 -5.15
N ASN A 237 -52.32 19.90 -3.83
CA ASN A 237 -53.19 19.73 -2.64
C ASN A 237 -53.29 18.30 -2.07
N GLU A 238 -53.34 18.04 -0.75
CA GLU A 238 -53.55 18.85 0.45
C GLU A 238 -53.17 18.01 1.72
N ASP A 239 -52.85 18.72 2.80
CA ASP A 239 -52.68 18.33 4.22
C ASP A 239 -53.34 17.03 4.78
N GLN A 240 -52.63 16.32 5.69
CA GLN A 240 -53.08 16.15 7.09
C GLN A 240 -52.12 15.38 8.04
N GLN A 241 -52.23 15.76 9.31
CA GLN A 241 -51.45 15.41 10.51
C GLN A 241 -51.83 14.08 11.19
N GLN A 242 -50.83 13.53 11.89
CA GLN A 242 -50.86 12.91 13.25
C GLN A 242 -51.56 11.56 13.57
N GLN A 243 -50.77 10.79 14.34
CA GLN A 243 -51.09 9.87 15.46
C GLN A 243 -51.55 8.43 15.19
N ASP A 244 -50.62 7.52 15.53
CA ASP A 244 -50.68 6.49 16.59
C ASP A 244 -51.91 5.55 16.68
N GLY A 245 -51.62 4.25 16.78
CA GLY A 245 -52.65 3.22 16.92
C GLY A 245 -52.13 1.81 16.67
N GLU A 246 -51.59 1.22 17.74
CA GLU A 246 -51.36 -0.19 18.05
C GLU A 246 -52.13 -1.23 17.19
N ASN A 247 -51.42 -2.28 16.77
CA ASN A 247 -52.02 -3.60 16.67
C ASN A 247 -51.02 -4.70 17.05
N GLU A 248 -51.34 -5.34 18.18
CA GLU A 248 -50.78 -6.58 18.69
C GLU A 248 -51.36 -7.74 17.87
N ASP A 249 -50.52 -8.62 17.31
CA ASP A 249 -50.77 -10.08 17.33
C ASP A 249 -49.52 -10.85 16.87
N ALA A 250 -48.83 -11.50 17.82
CA ALA A 250 -47.98 -12.64 17.53
C ALA A 250 -47.82 -13.48 18.80
N SER A 251 -48.86 -14.26 19.07
CA SER A 251 -48.85 -15.61 19.68
C SER A 251 -47.77 -15.94 20.70
N GLU A 252 -48.26 -16.15 21.93
CA GLU A 252 -47.62 -16.92 22.98
C GLU A 252 -47.20 -18.32 22.52
N SER A 253 -45.92 -18.64 22.70
CA SER A 253 -45.53 -19.99 23.15
C SER A 253 -44.63 -19.83 24.37
N SER A 254 -45.26 -20.06 25.51
CA SER A 254 -44.71 -20.04 26.84
C SER A 254 -43.67 -21.15 27.07
N ALA A 255 -42.68 -20.81 27.89
CA ALA A 255 -42.23 -21.58 29.06
C ALA A 255 -40.75 -22.00 29.09
N GLU A 256 -40.01 -21.24 29.90
CA GLU A 256 -39.05 -21.69 30.92
C GLU A 256 -37.72 -22.30 30.44
N GLN A 257 -36.66 -21.49 30.52
CA GLN A 257 -35.68 -21.65 31.60
C GLN A 257 -34.92 -20.35 31.88
N SER A 258 -34.85 -20.05 33.17
CA SER A 258 -34.45 -18.79 33.79
C SER A 258 -32.94 -18.63 33.95
N GLN A 259 -32.52 -17.37 33.86
CA GLN A 259 -31.51 -16.69 34.70
C GLN A 259 -30.06 -17.21 34.73
N GLU A 260 -29.17 -16.41 34.12
CA GLU A 260 -27.93 -15.84 34.71
C GLU A 260 -27.36 -14.87 33.67
N ALA A 261 -27.70 -13.57 33.67
CA ALA A 261 -27.01 -12.49 34.37
C ALA A 261 -25.48 -12.66 34.33
N GLN A 262 -24.82 -12.04 33.34
CA GLN A 262 -23.98 -10.86 33.57
C GLN A 262 -23.01 -11.03 34.74
N ASP A 263 -21.80 -11.53 34.46
CA ASP A 263 -20.57 -11.14 35.14
C ASP A 263 -19.38 -11.78 34.42
N ASP A 264 -18.72 -11.03 33.53
CA ASP A 264 -17.28 -11.19 33.35
C ASP A 264 -16.64 -9.93 32.75
N ALA A 265 -16.63 -8.88 33.56
CA ALA A 265 -15.69 -7.78 33.43
C ALA A 265 -14.81 -7.76 34.69
N ALA A 266 -14.01 -8.82 34.86
CA ALA A 266 -12.96 -8.82 35.87
C ALA A 266 -11.95 -7.69 35.54
N GLN A 267 -11.98 -6.69 36.40
CA GLN A 267 -11.03 -5.60 36.50
C GLN A 267 -9.59 -6.13 36.55
N ALA A 268 -8.77 -5.74 35.59
CA ALA A 268 -7.33 -5.65 35.77
C ALA A 268 -6.96 -4.18 36.00
N GLN A 269 -7.42 -3.62 37.13
CA GLN A 269 -6.76 -2.45 37.71
C GLN A 269 -5.43 -2.96 38.31
N ILE A 270 -4.35 -2.81 37.55
CA ILE A 270 -3.01 -2.95 38.09
C ILE A 270 -2.80 -1.75 39.02
N SER A 271 -2.87 -2.02 40.32
CA SER A 271 -2.55 -1.07 41.37
C SER A 271 -1.09 -0.65 41.22
N MET A 272 -0.86 0.66 41.20
CA MET A 272 0.43 1.32 40.95
C MET A 272 1.29 1.40 42.22
N ASP A 273 1.27 0.37 43.07
CA ASP A 273 1.82 0.45 44.44
C ASP A 273 2.54 -0.82 44.93
N ASP A 274 3.03 -1.68 44.02
CA ASP A 274 3.78 -2.90 44.40
C ASP A 274 4.95 -3.25 43.45
N MET A 275 5.67 -2.22 42.99
CA MET A 275 7.00 -2.34 42.35
C MET A 275 8.01 -1.41 43.03
N ALA A 276 7.87 -1.27 44.35
CA ALA A 276 8.78 -0.51 45.21
C ALA A 276 9.47 -1.42 46.23
N ASP A 277 9.90 -2.62 45.84
CA ASP A 277 10.89 -3.37 46.63
C ASP A 277 11.55 -4.48 45.79
N MET A 278 12.52 -4.11 44.93
CA MET A 278 13.59 -5.00 44.46
C MET A 278 14.62 -4.24 43.60
N GLU A 279 15.34 -3.29 44.19
CA GLU A 279 16.69 -2.94 43.71
C GLU A 279 17.49 -2.22 44.80
N THR A 280 17.83 -2.94 45.87
CA THR A 280 18.97 -2.57 46.72
C THR A 280 20.11 -3.53 46.36
N GLY A 281 21.01 -3.11 45.49
CA GLY A 281 22.15 -3.90 45.04
C GLY A 281 23.25 -3.03 44.45
N ASP A 282 24.24 -2.72 45.29
CA ASP A 282 25.58 -2.19 45.01
C ASP A 282 25.71 -0.90 44.18
N GLU A 283 25.87 0.21 44.90
CA GLU A 283 26.65 1.37 44.47
C GLU A 283 28.12 0.95 44.22
N ALA A 284 28.46 0.70 42.96
CA ALA A 284 29.84 0.73 42.49
C ALA A 284 30.11 2.09 41.84
N GLU A 285 30.86 2.94 42.54
CA GLU A 285 31.41 4.20 42.00
C GLU A 285 32.23 3.91 40.73
N LEU A 286 31.71 4.33 39.56
CA LEU A 286 32.48 4.36 38.32
C LEU A 286 33.34 5.64 38.30
N PRO A 287 34.66 5.55 38.10
CA PRO A 287 35.54 6.72 38.06
C PRO A 287 35.19 7.66 36.90
N ASP A 288 35.08 8.96 37.23
CA ASP A 288 34.97 10.08 36.30
C ASP A 288 36.09 10.02 35.25
N GLY A 289 35.72 9.78 34.00
CA GLY A 289 36.62 9.70 32.85
C GLY A 289 35.87 10.08 31.59
N GLN A 290 35.51 11.37 31.47
CA GLN A 290 34.95 11.95 30.25
C GLN A 290 35.97 11.83 29.11
N ALA A 291 35.83 10.81 28.26
CA ALA A 291 36.37 10.88 26.91
C ALA A 291 35.40 11.71 26.08
N GLU A 292 35.86 12.86 25.59
CA GLU A 292 35.15 13.63 24.56
C GLU A 292 34.85 12.68 23.39
N MET A 293 33.58 12.31 23.23
CA MET A 293 33.13 11.53 22.10
C MET A 293 33.23 12.42 20.87
N GLU A 294 34.26 12.18 20.06
CA GLU A 294 34.47 12.85 18.79
C GLU A 294 33.21 12.70 17.92
N PRO A 295 32.69 13.78 17.32
CA PRO A 295 31.48 13.70 16.51
C PRO A 295 31.67 12.68 15.39
N PRO A 296 30.62 11.92 15.02
CA PRO A 296 30.73 10.95 13.94
C PRO A 296 31.18 11.64 12.65
N PRO A 297 32.02 10.99 11.83
CA PRO A 297 32.47 11.57 10.58
C PRO A 297 31.26 11.91 9.69
N PRO A 298 31.35 12.99 8.90
CA PRO A 298 30.27 13.38 8.00
C PRO A 298 29.91 12.22 7.06
N MET A 299 28.61 12.05 6.81
CA MET A 299 28.13 10.99 5.93
C MET A 299 28.75 11.12 4.53
N PRO A 300 29.06 9.99 3.87
CA PRO A 300 29.57 10.01 2.51
C PRO A 300 28.55 10.67 1.58
N THR A 301 29.06 11.44 0.61
CA THR A 301 28.25 12.06 -0.44
C THR A 301 27.60 10.99 -1.33
N SER A 302 26.43 11.31 -1.87
CA SER A 302 25.70 10.39 -2.74
C SER A 302 26.39 10.23 -4.09
N ASP A 303 26.64 8.99 -4.51
CA ASP A 303 27.14 8.63 -5.85
C ASP A 303 26.03 8.67 -6.94
N ALA A 304 24.84 9.17 -6.62
CA ALA A 304 23.67 9.09 -7.50
C ALA A 304 23.69 10.06 -8.69
N ASP A 305 24.51 11.12 -8.64
CA ASP A 305 24.66 12.08 -9.73
C ASP A 305 26.15 12.42 -9.92
N PRO A 306 26.75 12.15 -11.10
CA PRO A 306 28.13 12.52 -11.42
C PRO A 306 28.42 14.02 -11.32
N ASN A 307 27.38 14.87 -11.34
CA ASN A 307 27.49 16.32 -11.27
C ASN A 307 27.22 16.90 -9.87
N TYR A 308 26.94 16.06 -8.87
CA TYR A 308 26.71 16.53 -7.51
C TYR A 308 28.02 17.08 -6.91
N THR A 309 28.03 18.38 -6.62
CA THR A 309 29.15 19.06 -5.95
C THR A 309 28.69 19.62 -4.62
N VAL A 310 29.41 19.27 -3.55
CA VAL A 310 29.13 19.77 -2.19
C VAL A 310 29.51 21.25 -2.13
N TYR A 311 28.57 22.10 -1.70
CA TYR A 311 28.85 23.49 -1.42
C TYR A 311 29.63 23.61 -0.11
N SER A 312 30.93 23.91 -0.20
CA SER A 312 31.74 24.32 0.94
C SER A 312 31.67 25.84 1.09
N GLY A 313 31.06 26.30 2.19
CA GLY A 313 31.14 27.69 2.64
C GLY A 313 32.50 28.03 3.25
#